data_AF-A0A2G2DFW9-F1
#
_entry.id   AF-A0A2G2DFW9-F1
#
_cell.length_a   1.000
_cell.length_b   1.000
_cell.length_c   1.000
_cell.angle_alpha   90.00
_cell.angle_beta   90.00
_cell.angle_gamma   90.00
#
_symmetry.space_group_name_H-M   'P 1'
#
loop_
_entity.id
_entity.type
_entity.pdbx_description
1 polymer ?
#
loop_
_entity_poly.entity_id
_entity_poly.type
_entity_poly.pdbx_seq_one_letter_code
_entity_poly.pdbx_strand_id
1 'polypeptide(L)'
;MLMYTLKRILAGLVTVWFIATATFIAMHQVPGDPLMNDKAVTPEIRKNLEAKYGLDKPATEQYVIFLKNMVQGDFGISFTQQNRQVNDIIRDHFPVSATLGLLAVFFAATGGILWGALTALYRNRLPDIIIMFMVVLGISVPSFV
;
A
#
# COMPACT_ATOMS: atom_id res chain seq x y z
N MET A 1 -25.29 -1.73 -12.27
CA MET A 1 -24.10 -2.44 -11.76
C MET A 1 -22.83 -2.09 -12.52
N LEU A 2 -22.77 -2.20 -13.87
CA LEU A 2 -21.57 -1.88 -14.66
C LEU A 2 -20.98 -0.48 -14.37
N MET A 3 -21.81 0.57 -14.41
CA MET A 3 -21.38 1.95 -14.12
C MET A 3 -20.84 2.12 -12.69
N TYR A 4 -21.40 1.38 -11.72
CA TYR A 4 -20.95 1.41 -10.33
C TYR A 4 -19.59 0.71 -10.18
N THR A 5 -19.43 -0.46 -10.80
CA THR A 5 -18.15 -1.18 -10.84
C THR A 5 -17.05 -0.33 -11.49
N LEU A 6 -17.36 0.33 -12.61
CA LEU A 6 -16.41 1.21 -13.29
C LEU A 6 -15.99 2.39 -12.39
N LYS A 7 -16.94 3.05 -11.73
CA LYS A 7 -16.64 4.12 -10.75
C LYS A 7 -15.73 3.63 -9.62
N ARG A 8 -15.96 2.42 -9.10
CA ARG A 8 -15.14 1.80 -8.05
C ARG A 8 -13.72 1.50 -8.53
N ILE A 9 -13.57 0.94 -9.74
CA ILE A 9 -12.26 0.66 -10.33
C ILE A 9 -11.48 1.96 -10.57
N LEU A 10 -12.13 2.97 -11.15
CA LEU A 10 -11.53 4.29 -11.37
C LEU A 10 -11.09 4.94 -10.05
N ALA A 11 -11.93 4.89 -9.01
CA ALA A 11 -11.57 5.38 -7.69
C ALA A 11 -10.34 4.65 -7.14
N GLY A 12 -10.29 3.31 -7.26
CA GLY A 12 -9.13 2.51 -6.85
C GLY A 12 -7.85 2.88 -7.61
N LEU A 13 -7.93 3.08 -8.93
CA LEU A 13 -6.80 3.52 -9.75
C LEU A 13 -6.30 4.91 -9.31
N VAL A 14 -7.21 5.85 -9.06
CA VAL A 14 -6.88 7.18 -8.55
C VAL A 14 -6.22 7.10 -7.18
N THR A 15 -6.71 6.23 -6.30
CA THR A 15 -6.09 6.00 -4.98
C THR A 15 -4.67 5.45 -5.11
N VAL A 16 -4.46 4.43 -5.94
CA VAL A 16 -3.11 3.86 -6.18
C VAL A 16 -2.18 4.91 -6.78
N TRP A 17 -2.66 5.67 -7.77
CA TRP A 17 -1.89 6.75 -8.37
C TRP A 17 -1.50 7.83 -7.35
N PHE A 18 -2.44 8.24 -6.49
CA PHE A 18 -2.17 9.20 -5.43
C PHE A 18 -1.11 8.68 -4.44
N ILE A 19 -1.25 7.44 -3.97
CA ILE A 19 -0.28 6.81 -3.07
C ILE A 19 1.09 6.71 -3.74
N ALA A 20 1.16 6.25 -4.99
CA ALA A 20 2.42 6.15 -5.74
C ALA A 20 3.10 7.52 -5.90
N THR A 21 2.32 8.57 -6.20
CA THR A 21 2.82 9.95 -6.29
C THR A 21 3.34 10.45 -4.95
N ALA A 22 2.57 10.22 -3.87
CA ALA A 22 2.95 10.60 -2.52
C ALA A 22 4.24 9.89 -2.08
N THR A 23 4.36 8.58 -2.37
CA THR A 23 5.59 7.81 -2.10
C THR A 23 6.77 8.34 -2.91
N PHE A 24 6.59 8.65 -4.20
CA PHE A 24 7.65 9.24 -5.03
C PHE A 24 8.17 10.54 -4.42
N ILE A 25 7.26 11.45 -4.06
CA ILE A 25 7.63 12.73 -3.42
C ILE A 25 8.30 12.47 -2.07
N ALA A 26 7.73 11.62 -1.23
CA ALA A 26 8.28 11.31 0.08
C ALA A 26 9.71 10.77 -0.02
N MET A 27 9.97 9.84 -0.95
CA MET A 27 11.32 9.29 -1.16
C MET A 27 12.33 10.34 -1.65
N HIS A 28 11.91 11.31 -2.47
CA HIS A 28 12.79 12.42 -2.89
C HIS A 28 13.10 13.41 -1.76
N GLN A 29 12.28 13.44 -0.71
CA GLN A 29 12.49 14.28 0.46
C GLN A 29 13.30 13.59 1.55
N VAL A 30 13.50 12.27 1.47
CA VAL A 30 14.34 11.55 2.44
C VAL A 30 15.79 12.00 2.24
N PRO A 31 16.44 12.58 3.27
CA PRO A 31 17.84 12.96 3.16
C PRO A 31 18.71 11.70 3.12
N GLY A 32 19.49 11.55 2.05
CA GLY A 32 20.39 10.42 1.85
C GLY A 32 20.65 10.18 0.37
N ASP A 33 21.82 9.65 0.03
CA ASP A 33 22.12 9.20 -1.32
C ASP A 33 21.80 7.70 -1.42
N PRO A 34 20.85 7.29 -2.28
CA PRO A 34 20.48 5.89 -2.44
C PRO A 34 21.64 5.01 -2.93
N LEU A 35 22.72 5.61 -3.45
CA LEU A 35 23.91 4.93 -3.92
C LEU A 35 25.08 4.95 -2.90
N MET A 36 24.93 5.59 -1.72
CA MET A 36 26.02 5.72 -0.75
C MET A 36 26.40 4.42 -0.03
N ASN A 37 25.50 3.44 0.07
CA ASN A 37 25.76 2.19 0.80
C ASN A 37 26.58 1.16 -0.01
N ASP A 38 26.65 1.30 -1.34
CA ASP A 38 27.53 0.47 -2.16
C ASP A 38 28.94 1.04 -2.10
N LYS A 39 29.73 0.52 -1.15
CA LYS A 39 31.19 0.69 -0.98
C LYS A 39 31.88 1.43 -2.13
N ALA A 40 32.26 2.69 -1.88
CA ALA A 40 33.24 3.45 -2.68
C ALA A 40 33.11 3.22 -4.20
N VAL A 41 31.92 3.50 -4.74
CA VAL A 41 31.68 3.47 -6.17
C VAL A 41 32.63 4.46 -6.84
N THR A 42 33.52 3.99 -7.73
CA THR A 42 34.34 4.89 -8.54
C THR A 42 33.43 5.85 -9.31
N PRO A 43 33.87 7.09 -9.61
CA PRO A 43 33.02 8.08 -10.29
C PRO A 43 32.36 7.56 -11.57
N GLU A 44 33.04 6.66 -12.29
CA GLU A 44 32.52 6.01 -13.50
C GLU A 44 31.38 5.03 -13.21
N ILE A 45 31.51 4.17 -12.19
CA ILE A 45 30.45 3.24 -11.82
C ILE A 45 29.25 4.01 -11.28
N ARG A 46 29.47 5.11 -10.55
CA ARG A 46 28.39 5.96 -10.04
C ARG A 46 27.57 6.55 -11.17
N LYS A 47 28.23 7.14 -12.17
CA LYS A 47 27.58 7.70 -13.35
C LYS A 47 26.78 6.65 -14.12
N ASN A 48 27.30 5.42 -14.23
CA ASN A 48 26.59 4.32 -14.87
C ASN A 48 25.35 3.88 -14.08
N LEU A 49 25.42 3.87 -12.74
CA LEU A 49 24.28 3.56 -11.88
C LEU A 49 23.22 4.66 -11.91
N GLU A 50 23.64 5.93 -11.87
CA GLU A 50 22.73 7.08 -12.01
C GLU A 50 21.97 7.01 -13.33
N ALA A 51 22.66 6.78 -14.45
CA ALA A 51 22.04 6.61 -15.77
C ALA A 51 21.12 5.37 -15.84
N LYS A 52 21.51 4.25 -15.19
CA LYS A 52 20.71 3.02 -15.17
C LYS A 52 19.38 3.20 -14.42
N TYR A 53 19.39 3.93 -13.31
CA TYR A 53 18.21 4.20 -12.50
C TYR A 53 17.48 5.50 -12.89
N GLY A 54 18.02 6.26 -13.85
CA GLY A 54 17.48 7.55 -14.29
C GLY A 54 17.66 8.68 -13.28
N LEU A 55 18.53 8.51 -12.29
CA LEU A 55 18.82 9.51 -11.25
C LEU A 55 19.53 10.75 -11.81
N ASP A 56 20.10 10.63 -13.02
CA ASP A 56 20.72 11.72 -13.78
C ASP A 56 19.70 12.67 -14.46
N LYS A 57 18.41 12.30 -14.46
CA LYS A 57 17.35 13.03 -15.16
C LYS A 57 16.60 14.03 -14.27
N PRO A 58 15.91 15.03 -14.85
CA PRO A 58 15.00 15.88 -14.09
C PRO A 58 13.91 15.07 -13.38
N ALA A 59 13.47 15.54 -12.20
CA ALA A 59 12.47 14.83 -11.38
C ALA A 59 11.17 14.49 -12.12
N THR A 60 10.76 15.33 -13.09
CA THR A 60 9.60 15.07 -13.95
C THR A 60 9.79 13.84 -14.84
N GLU A 61 10.97 13.66 -15.44
CA GLU A 61 11.28 12.46 -16.21
C GLU A 61 11.38 11.23 -15.31
N GLN A 62 12.00 11.35 -14.14
CA GLN A 62 12.08 10.26 -13.16
C GLN A 62 10.69 9.77 -12.76
N TYR A 63 9.76 10.68 -12.54
CA TYR A 63 8.37 10.35 -12.21
C TYR A 63 7.65 9.61 -13.35
N VAL A 64 7.84 10.04 -14.60
CA VAL A 64 7.25 9.36 -15.77
C VAL A 64 7.83 7.95 -15.94
N ILE A 65 9.15 7.80 -15.77
CA ILE A 65 9.82 6.49 -15.81
C ILE A 65 9.27 5.58 -14.69
N PHE A 66 9.17 6.11 -13.47
CA PHE A 66 8.63 5.40 -12.31
C PHE A 66 7.21 4.88 -12.57
N LEU A 67 6.29 5.75 -13.04
CA LEU A 67 4.93 5.34 -13.36
C LEU A 67 4.87 4.33 -14.50
N LYS A 68 5.68 4.51 -15.55
CA LYS A 68 5.72 3.60 -16.69
C LYS A 68 6.18 2.20 -16.27
N ASN A 69 7.25 2.11 -15.48
CA ASN A 69 7.76 0.84 -14.97
C ASN A 69 6.72 0.18 -14.07
N MET A 70 6.08 0.94 -13.18
CA MET A 70 5.00 0.45 -12.32
C MET A 70 3.83 -0.16 -13.12
N VAL A 71 3.41 0.48 -14.21
CA VAL A 71 2.35 -0.05 -15.10
C VAL A 71 2.79 -1.31 -15.83
N GLN A 72 4.08 -1.44 -16.15
CA GLN A 72 4.67 -2.65 -16.72
C GLN A 72 4.89 -3.75 -15.67
N GLY A 73 4.64 -3.46 -14.40
CA GLY A 73 4.88 -4.36 -13.28
C GLY A 73 6.35 -4.48 -12.91
N ASP A 74 7.21 -3.55 -13.32
CA ASP A 74 8.61 -3.47 -12.90
C ASP A 74 8.74 -2.47 -11.76
N PHE A 75 8.98 -2.97 -10.54
CA PHE A 75 9.19 -2.14 -9.35
C PHE A 75 10.67 -1.95 -9.01
N GLY A 76 11.59 -2.47 -9.83
CA GLY A 76 13.02 -2.32 -9.65
C GLY A 76 13.61 -3.16 -8.50
N ILE A 77 14.79 -2.71 -8.05
CA ILE A 77 15.58 -3.36 -6.99
C ILE A 77 15.32 -2.64 -5.67
N SER A 78 15.30 -3.39 -4.57
CA SER A 78 15.20 -2.82 -3.24
C SER A 78 16.47 -2.06 -2.85
N PHE A 79 16.31 -0.81 -2.42
CA PHE A 79 17.42 -0.01 -1.86
C PHE A 79 17.81 -0.44 -0.44
N THR A 80 16.94 -1.19 0.26
CA THR A 80 17.20 -1.68 1.63
C THR A 80 17.67 -3.13 1.65
N GLN A 81 17.17 -3.96 0.74
CA GLN A 81 17.56 -5.36 0.59
C GLN A 81 18.44 -5.50 -0.66
N GLN A 82 19.76 -5.45 -0.46
CA GLN A 82 20.73 -5.55 -1.54
C GLN A 82 20.45 -6.76 -2.44
N ASN A 83 20.49 -6.53 -3.76
CA ASN A 83 20.30 -7.53 -4.82
C ASN A 83 18.96 -8.27 -4.83
N ARG A 84 17.91 -7.73 -4.20
CA ARG A 84 16.56 -8.31 -4.28
C ARG A 84 15.62 -7.45 -5.10
N GLN A 85 14.92 -8.04 -6.06
CA GLN A 85 13.87 -7.35 -6.82
C GLN A 85 12.67 -7.10 -5.90
N VAL A 86 12.06 -5.92 -6.03
CA VAL A 86 10.85 -5.58 -5.28
C VAL A 86 9.70 -6.54 -5.63
N ASN A 87 9.64 -7.00 -6.88
CA ASN A 87 8.70 -8.02 -7.33
C ASN A 87 8.78 -9.33 -6.54
N ASP A 88 9.99 -9.80 -6.21
CA ASP A 88 10.18 -11.02 -5.42
C ASP A 88 9.70 -10.81 -3.99
N ILE A 89 9.99 -9.64 -3.41
CA ILE A 89 9.50 -9.25 -2.08
C ILE A 89 7.96 -9.27 -2.06
N ILE A 90 7.33 -8.65 -3.06
CA ILE A 90 5.88 -8.64 -3.19
C ILE A 90 5.37 -10.07 -3.34
N ARG A 91 5.98 -10.90 -4.19
CA ARG A 91 5.54 -12.27 -4.43
C ARG A 91 5.61 -13.14 -3.17
N ASP A 92 6.63 -12.95 -2.35
CA ASP A 92 6.83 -13.74 -1.13
C ASP A 92 5.85 -13.33 -0.02
N HIS A 93 5.54 -12.03 0.11
CA HIS A 93 4.71 -11.52 1.20
C HIS A 93 3.22 -11.36 0.85
N PHE A 94 2.90 -11.08 -0.42
CA PHE A 94 1.53 -10.83 -0.87
C PHE A 94 0.55 -11.97 -0.55
N PRO A 95 0.89 -13.27 -0.73
CA PRO A 95 -0.03 -14.35 -0.38
C PRO A 95 -0.41 -14.37 1.10
N VAL A 96 0.55 -14.05 1.99
CA VAL A 96 0.30 -13.98 3.43
C VAL A 96 -0.64 -12.81 3.74
N SER A 97 -0.34 -11.61 3.23
CA SER A 97 -1.18 -10.43 3.40
C SER A 97 -2.59 -10.62 2.82
N ALA A 98 -2.70 -11.24 1.65
CA ALA A 98 -3.97 -11.54 1.00
C ALA A 98 -4.79 -12.54 1.82
N THR A 99 -4.14 -13.58 2.37
CA THR A 99 -4.82 -14.56 3.23
C THR A 99 -5.36 -13.89 4.49
N LEU A 100 -4.54 -13.09 5.18
CA LEU A 100 -4.95 -12.34 6.37
C LEU A 100 -6.09 -11.36 6.05
N GLY A 101 -5.99 -10.64 4.94
CA GLY A 101 -7.02 -9.69 4.49
C GLY A 101 -8.34 -10.39 4.17
N LEU A 102 -8.31 -11.53 3.47
CA LEU A 102 -9.50 -12.31 3.15
C LEU A 102 -10.18 -12.86 4.41
N LEU A 103 -9.39 -13.40 5.34
CA LEU A 103 -9.91 -13.87 6.63
C LEU A 103 -10.52 -12.72 7.43
N ALA A 104 -9.85 -11.57 7.50
CA ALA A 104 -10.37 -10.39 8.18
C ALA A 104 -11.71 -9.93 7.59
N VAL A 105 -11.82 -9.85 6.25
CA VAL A 105 -13.08 -9.52 5.56
C VAL A 105 -14.16 -10.56 5.86
N PHE A 106 -13.82 -11.85 5.86
CA PHE A 106 -14.75 -12.91 6.18
C PHE A 106 -15.32 -12.77 7.60
N PHE A 107 -14.47 -12.62 8.61
CA PHE A 107 -14.91 -12.44 10.00
C PHE A 107 -15.65 -11.12 10.21
N ALA A 108 -15.19 -10.03 9.61
CA ALA A 108 -15.84 -8.73 9.70
C ALA A 108 -17.22 -8.73 9.04
N ALA A 109 -17.36 -9.36 7.86
CA ALA A 109 -18.64 -9.45 7.16
C ALA A 109 -19.61 -10.36 7.92
N THR A 110 -19.18 -11.57 8.30
CA THR A 110 -20.03 -12.53 9.02
C THR A 110 -20.44 -11.97 10.38
N GLY A 111 -19.49 -11.51 11.19
CA GLY A 111 -19.76 -10.89 12.48
C GLY A 111 -20.59 -9.60 12.35
N GLY A 112 -20.21 -8.71 11.44
CA GLY A 112 -20.91 -7.44 11.23
C GLY A 112 -22.37 -7.62 10.79
N ILE A 113 -22.64 -8.59 9.91
CA ILE A 113 -24.01 -8.91 9.49
C ILE A 113 -24.81 -9.53 10.65
N LEU A 114 -24.22 -10.48 11.40
CA LEU A 114 -24.91 -11.14 12.51
C LEU A 114 -25.24 -10.16 13.64
N TRP A 115 -24.24 -9.43 14.12
CA TRP A 115 -24.42 -8.45 15.20
C TRP A 115 -25.30 -7.28 14.75
N GLY A 116 -25.13 -6.79 13.51
CA GLY A 116 -25.96 -5.74 12.94
C GLY A 116 -27.43 -6.15 12.76
N ALA A 117 -27.70 -7.41 12.38
CA ALA A 117 -29.06 -7.93 12.34
C ALA A 117 -29.66 -8.04 13.75
N LEU A 118 -28.88 -8.48 14.73
CA LEU A 118 -29.33 -8.63 16.11
C LEU A 118 -29.66 -7.26 16.75
N THR A 119 -28.82 -6.24 16.56
CA THR A 119 -29.11 -4.88 17.03
C THR A 119 -30.34 -4.29 16.36
N ALA A 120 -30.53 -4.56 15.05
CA ALA A 120 -31.72 -4.12 14.33
C ALA A 120 -33.02 -4.76 14.87
N LEU A 121 -33.00 -6.05 15.23
CA LEU A 121 -34.15 -6.76 15.80
C LEU A 121 -34.47 -6.31 17.24
N TYR A 122 -33.45 -6.09 18.07
CA TYR A 122 -33.59 -5.73 19.49
C TYR A 122 -33.37 -4.24 19.75
N ARG A 123 -33.71 -3.39 18.78
CA ARG A 123 -33.47 -1.94 18.83
C ARG A 123 -33.94 -1.31 20.14
N ASN A 124 -33.08 -0.49 20.74
CA ASN A 124 -33.28 0.19 22.03
C ASN A 124 -33.52 -0.76 23.22
N ARG A 125 -33.10 -2.01 23.14
CA ARG A 125 -33.11 -2.96 24.27
C ARG A 125 -31.70 -3.31 24.71
N LEU A 126 -31.60 -4.00 25.85
CA LEU A 126 -30.32 -4.40 26.45
C LEU A 126 -29.32 -5.03 25.46
N PRO A 127 -29.70 -5.99 24.58
CA PRO A 127 -28.76 -6.57 23.62
C PRO A 127 -28.17 -5.53 22.67
N ASP A 128 -29.00 -4.62 22.13
CA ASP A 128 -28.56 -3.54 21.25
C ASP A 128 -27.57 -2.61 21.95
N ILE A 129 -27.91 -2.16 23.16
CA ILE A 129 -27.05 -1.26 23.96
C ILE A 129 -25.68 -1.90 24.23
N ILE A 130 -25.64 -3.17 24.62
CA ILE A 130 -24.40 -3.89 24.93
C ILE A 130 -23.55 -4.06 23.66
N ILE A 131 -24.15 -4.52 22.56
CA ILE A 131 -23.43 -4.73 21.30
C ILE A 131 -22.88 -3.41 20.77
N MET A 132 -23.70 -2.36 20.74
CA MET A 132 -23.27 -1.03 20.28
C MET A 132 -22.16 -0.45 21.16
N PHE A 133 -22.22 -0.63 22.48
CA PHE A 133 -21.15 -0.24 23.38
C PHE A 133 -19.83 -0.95 23.03
N MET A 134 -19.87 -2.28 22.81
CA MET A 134 -18.70 -3.07 22.41
C MET A 134 -18.16 -2.65 21.03
N VAL A 135 -19.04 -2.37 20.07
CA VAL A 135 -18.65 -1.89 18.73
C VAL A 135 -17.97 -0.53 18.82
N VAL A 136 -18.54 0.42 19.59
CA VAL A 136 -17.93 1.74 19.79
C VAL A 136 -16.57 1.61 20.46
N LEU A 137 -16.45 0.80 21.51
CA LEU A 137 -15.14 0.53 22.12
C LEU A 137 -14.15 -0.03 21.10
N GLY A 138 -14.53 -1.05 20.34
CA GLY A 138 -13.67 -1.69 19.34
C GLY A 138 -13.19 -0.74 18.25
N ILE A 139 -14.05 0.16 17.77
CA ILE A 139 -13.69 1.18 16.77
C ILE A 139 -12.86 2.32 17.40
N SER A 140 -13.04 2.59 18.69
CA SER A 140 -12.35 3.67 19.39
C SER A 140 -10.95 3.30 19.88
N VAL A 141 -10.64 2.01 20.02
CA VAL A 141 -9.28 1.54 20.32
C VAL A 141 -8.41 1.78 19.09
N PRO A 142 -7.34 2.60 19.19
CA PRO A 142 -6.44 2.82 18.06
C PRO A 142 -5.79 1.51 17.63
N SER A 143 -5.68 1.28 16.33
CA SER A 143 -5.04 0.08 15.76
C SER A 143 -3.51 0.03 15.95
N PHE A 144 -2.94 0.91 16.78
CA PHE A 144 -1.50 1.07 16.99
C PHE A 144 -1.00 0.47 18.32
N VAL A 145 -1.88 -0.18 19.09
CA VAL A 145 -1.53 -0.90 20.35
C VAL A 145 -1.42 -2.39 20.09
#